data_AF-A0A067M8Q4-F1
#
_entry.id   AF-A0A067M8Q4-F1
#
_cell.length_a   1.000
_cell.length_b   1.000
_cell.length_c   1.000
_cell.angle_alpha   90.00
_cell.angle_beta   90.00
_cell.angle_gamma   90.00
#
_symmetry.space_group_name_H-M   'P 1'
#
loop_
_entity.id
_entity.type
_entity.pdbx_description
1 polymer ?
#
loop_
_entity_poly.entity_id
_entity_poly.type
_entity_poly.pdbx_seq_one_letter_code
_entity_poly.pdbx_strand_id
1 'polypeptide(L)'
;MAAVSTLGLRSGGCQVLVKQPALIPVYNPSPFRRLREAHSRPRNALFPFGGSRILVTNTYRTFLDFLEEQDEIWQNLEATEPFCNVSHATVISGQPGIGKTVFLSYVLVCRLQRQLDTVYCGDPGYAHVFTTDGVKKVYLTPYTCVRELDAEPKCRALVNLGVHLQQLPCQFKPLIRRGRVVMTTSSNSEHTRSWKEHSAQTYWMPAWEWRDLYCGSLLYARKEQLKTVDMEHYELLKDAYTKFSGIP
;
A
#
# COMPACT_ATOMS: atom_id res chain seq x y z
N MET A 1 -5.42 -64.43 -18.01
CA MET A 1 -3.98 -64.07 -18.04
C MET A 1 -3.90 -62.56 -18.09
N ALA A 2 -3.61 -61.92 -16.96
CA ALA A 2 -3.49 -60.47 -16.84
C ALA A 2 -2.01 -60.09 -16.97
N ALA A 3 -1.70 -59.17 -17.88
CA ALA A 3 -0.38 -58.59 -18.00
C ALA A 3 -0.25 -57.44 -16.97
N VAL A 4 0.68 -57.60 -16.03
CA VAL A 4 1.14 -56.56 -15.14
C VAL A 4 2.23 -55.78 -15.87
N SER A 5 1.99 -54.49 -16.10
CA SER A 5 3.03 -53.55 -16.56
C SER A 5 3.41 -52.62 -15.42
N THR A 6 4.63 -52.82 -14.92
CA THR A 6 5.31 -52.01 -13.90
C THR A 6 5.70 -50.66 -14.50
N LEU A 7 5.14 -49.57 -13.96
CA LEU A 7 5.55 -48.20 -14.31
C LEU A 7 6.75 -47.79 -13.46
N GLY A 8 7.90 -47.67 -14.11
CA GLY A 8 9.12 -47.14 -13.51
C GLY A 8 9.00 -45.66 -13.18
N LEU A 9 9.32 -45.30 -11.95
CA LEU A 9 9.53 -43.92 -11.51
C LEU A 9 10.78 -43.35 -12.19
N ARG A 10 10.58 -42.56 -13.25
CA ARG A 10 11.60 -41.62 -13.73
C ARG A 10 11.50 -40.33 -12.94
N SER A 11 12.60 -39.96 -12.28
CA SER A 11 12.82 -38.64 -11.68
C SER A 11 12.82 -37.58 -12.77
N GLY A 12 11.63 -37.10 -13.13
CA GLY A 12 11.44 -35.95 -14.00
C GLY A 12 11.48 -34.69 -13.15
N GLY A 13 12.55 -33.90 -13.30
CA GLY A 13 12.63 -32.57 -12.69
C GLY A 13 11.46 -31.71 -13.16
N CYS A 14 10.49 -31.50 -12.28
CA CYS A 14 9.36 -30.63 -12.52
C CYS A 14 9.87 -29.19 -12.52
N GLN A 15 10.08 -28.62 -13.71
CA GLN A 15 10.33 -27.18 -13.84
C GLN A 15 9.02 -26.44 -13.54
N VAL A 16 8.85 -26.03 -12.29
CA VAL A 16 7.77 -25.12 -11.91
C VAL A 16 8.10 -23.75 -12.50
N LEU A 17 7.47 -23.42 -13.62
CA LEU A 17 7.61 -22.13 -14.28
C LEU A 17 6.83 -21.09 -13.46
N VAL A 18 7.51 -20.45 -12.51
CA VAL A 18 6.93 -19.39 -11.70
C VAL A 18 6.78 -18.15 -12.58
N LYS A 19 5.54 -17.86 -13.03
CA LYS A 19 5.24 -16.59 -13.71
C LYS A 19 5.59 -15.43 -12.78
N GLN A 20 6.65 -14.69 -13.07
CA GLN A 20 7.12 -13.63 -12.18
C GLN A 20 5.99 -12.61 -11.92
N PRO A 21 5.73 -12.25 -10.64
CA PRO A 21 4.80 -11.18 -10.32
C PRO A 21 5.31 -9.86 -10.92
N ALA A 22 4.38 -8.97 -11.28
CA ALA A 22 4.74 -7.67 -11.82
C ALA A 22 5.47 -6.84 -10.75
N LEU A 23 6.71 -6.47 -11.03
CA LEU A 23 7.46 -5.50 -10.23
C LEU A 23 7.22 -4.12 -10.83
N ILE A 24 6.74 -3.18 -10.00
CA ILE A 24 6.69 -1.78 -10.41
C ILE A 24 8.02 -1.15 -9.96
N PRO A 25 8.91 -0.75 -10.89
CA PRO A 25 10.11 0.00 -10.53
C PRO A 25 9.72 1.37 -9.97
N VAL A 26 10.62 2.03 -9.22
CA VAL A 26 10.40 3.42 -8.78
C VAL A 26 9.94 4.25 -9.97
N TYR A 27 8.78 4.87 -9.79
CA TYR A 27 8.20 5.83 -10.71
C TYR A 27 9.27 6.88 -11.07
N ASN A 28 9.62 6.96 -12.36
CA ASN A 28 10.38 8.07 -12.90
C ASN A 28 9.35 9.15 -13.28
N PRO A 29 9.23 10.28 -12.55
CA PRO A 29 8.22 11.31 -12.80
C PRO A 29 8.51 12.03 -14.12
N SER A 30 8.15 11.39 -15.24
CA SER A 30 8.32 11.93 -16.59
C SER A 30 7.21 12.87 -17.07
N PRO A 31 6.05 13.08 -16.39
CA PRO A 31 5.14 14.16 -16.78
C PRO A 31 5.53 15.54 -16.24
N PHE A 32 6.35 15.64 -15.17
CA PHE A 32 6.71 16.91 -14.53
C PHE A 32 7.87 17.65 -15.22
N ARG A 33 7.92 17.61 -16.55
CA ARG A 33 9.09 17.98 -17.36
C ARG A 33 9.28 19.49 -17.59
N ARG A 34 8.79 20.37 -16.69
CA ARG A 34 8.85 21.83 -16.88
C ARG A 34 9.74 22.63 -15.92
N LEU A 35 10.57 21.98 -15.11
CA LEU A 35 11.71 22.62 -14.45
C LEU A 35 12.98 21.84 -14.77
N ARG A 36 13.60 22.14 -15.92
CA ARG A 36 14.97 21.70 -16.23
C ARG A 36 15.94 22.58 -15.46
N GLU A 37 16.25 22.16 -14.23
CA GLU A 37 17.56 22.43 -13.65
C GLU A 37 18.31 21.10 -13.53
N ALA A 38 19.58 21.11 -13.89
CA ALA A 38 20.47 19.96 -14.00
C ALA A 38 20.84 19.33 -12.65
N HIS A 39 19.85 18.97 -11.83
CA HIS A 39 20.05 18.24 -10.60
C HIS A 39 20.26 16.77 -10.93
N SER A 40 21.48 16.29 -10.68
CA SER A 40 21.87 14.88 -10.74
C SER A 40 20.78 14.01 -10.12
N ARG A 41 20.27 13.02 -10.88
CA ARG A 41 19.29 12.03 -10.39
C ARG A 41 19.70 11.60 -8.98
N PRO A 42 18.84 11.74 -7.96
CA PRO A 42 19.11 11.14 -6.67
C PRO A 42 19.27 9.64 -6.92
N ARG A 43 20.50 9.12 -6.74
CA ARG A 43 20.83 7.73 -7.07
C ARG A 43 20.00 6.72 -6.26
N ASN A 44 19.32 7.18 -5.21
CA ASN A 44 18.56 6.36 -4.27
C ASN A 44 17.17 6.97 -3.98
N ALA A 45 16.29 7.08 -4.98
CA ALA A 45 14.89 7.39 -4.71
C ALA A 45 14.26 6.21 -3.94
N LEU A 46 13.81 6.48 -2.72
CA LEU A 46 13.16 5.49 -1.85
C LEU A 46 11.69 5.83 -1.68
N PHE A 47 10.85 4.80 -1.65
CA PHE A 47 9.47 4.90 -1.22
C PHE A 47 9.40 5.22 0.28
N PRO A 48 8.23 5.66 0.79
CA PRO A 48 8.06 5.92 2.22
C PRO A 48 8.37 4.72 3.14
N PHE A 49 8.31 3.49 2.63
CA PHE A 49 8.72 2.28 3.36
C PHE A 49 10.23 1.98 3.28
N GLY A 50 11.02 2.84 2.65
CA GLY A 50 12.49 2.72 2.54
C GLY A 50 13.00 1.84 1.40
N GLY A 51 12.12 1.18 0.62
CA GLY A 51 12.52 0.38 -0.53
C GLY A 51 12.45 1.13 -1.86
N SER A 52 13.02 0.56 -2.92
CA SER A 52 12.99 1.10 -4.30
C SER A 52 12.17 0.25 -5.27
N ARG A 53 11.52 -0.80 -4.80
CA ARG A 53 10.69 -1.71 -5.61
C ARG A 53 9.50 -2.16 -4.80
N ILE A 54 8.35 -2.29 -5.46
CA ILE A 54 7.12 -2.79 -4.85
C ILE A 54 6.76 -4.12 -5.49
N LEU A 55 6.56 -5.15 -4.67
CA LEU A 55 5.90 -6.38 -5.08
C LEU A 55 4.40 -6.11 -5.19
N VAL A 56 3.84 -6.19 -6.38
CA VAL A 56 2.40 -6.05 -6.57
C VAL A 56 1.75 -7.42 -6.55
N THR A 57 1.04 -7.70 -5.45
CA THR A 57 0.28 -8.94 -5.25
C THR A 57 -1.13 -8.81 -5.84
N ASN A 58 -1.85 -9.93 -5.94
CA ASN A 58 -3.26 -9.89 -6.32
C ASN A 58 -4.11 -9.12 -5.29
N THR A 59 -3.82 -9.31 -3.99
CA THR A 59 -4.46 -8.59 -2.89
C THR A 59 -4.39 -7.08 -3.08
N TYR A 60 -3.25 -6.54 -3.51
CA TYR A 60 -3.10 -5.09 -3.72
C TYR A 60 -3.97 -4.59 -4.87
N ARG A 61 -4.15 -5.38 -5.93
CA ARG A 61 -5.05 -5.01 -7.04
C ARG A 61 -6.49 -4.99 -6.57
N THR A 62 -6.95 -6.08 -5.93
CA THR A 62 -8.30 -6.16 -5.38
C THR A 62 -8.62 -5.03 -4.42
N PHE A 63 -7.67 -4.67 -3.53
CA PHE A 63 -7.86 -3.53 -2.63
C PHE A 63 -7.86 -2.18 -3.35
N LEU A 64 -7.07 -2.02 -4.42
CA LEU A 64 -7.11 -0.80 -5.23
C LEU A 64 -8.46 -0.66 -5.94
N ASP A 65 -8.93 -1.72 -6.60
CA ASP A 65 -10.23 -1.73 -7.28
C ASP A 65 -11.36 -1.39 -6.30
N PHE A 66 -11.33 -2.02 -5.12
CA PHE A 66 -12.24 -1.71 -4.03
C PHE A 66 -12.18 -0.22 -3.59
N LEU A 67 -10.97 0.34 -3.46
CA LEU A 67 -10.83 1.76 -3.10
C LEU A 67 -11.38 2.69 -4.17
N GLU A 68 -11.30 2.30 -5.45
CA GLU A 68 -11.86 3.04 -6.58
C GLU A 68 -13.40 3.02 -6.55
N GLU A 69 -14.02 1.86 -6.31
CA GLU A 69 -15.48 1.75 -6.14
C GLU A 69 -16.00 2.68 -5.02
N GLN A 70 -15.29 2.72 -3.89
CA GLN A 70 -15.66 3.62 -2.80
C GLN A 70 -15.42 5.09 -3.10
N ASP A 71 -14.45 5.43 -3.96
CA ASP A 71 -14.28 6.81 -4.44
C ASP A 71 -15.46 7.23 -5.30
N GLU A 72 -16.01 6.33 -6.13
CA GLU A 72 -17.19 6.61 -6.93
C GLU A 72 -18.42 6.82 -6.05
N ILE A 73 -18.64 5.96 -5.05
CA ILE A 73 -19.72 6.14 -4.07
C ILE A 73 -19.59 7.49 -3.36
N TRP A 74 -18.37 7.84 -2.91
CA TRP A 74 -18.12 9.09 -2.20
C TRP A 74 -18.35 10.33 -3.07
N GLN A 75 -17.88 10.32 -4.32
CA GLN A 75 -18.04 11.44 -5.25
C GLN A 75 -19.51 11.71 -5.61
N ASN A 76 -20.36 10.68 -5.60
CA ASN A 76 -21.77 10.77 -5.92
C ASN A 76 -22.66 10.99 -4.67
N LEU A 77 -22.06 11.18 -3.49
CA LEU A 77 -22.81 11.34 -2.25
C LEU A 77 -23.37 12.77 -2.12
N GLU A 78 -24.68 12.92 -2.24
CA GLU A 78 -25.41 14.18 -1.98
C GLU A 78 -25.68 14.38 -0.47
N ALA A 79 -24.65 14.26 0.37
CA ALA A 79 -24.80 14.43 1.82
C ALA A 79 -24.51 15.88 2.26
N THR A 80 -25.37 16.43 3.11
CA THR A 80 -25.16 17.74 3.75
C THR A 80 -23.98 17.69 4.73
N GLU A 81 -23.73 16.53 5.34
CA GLU A 81 -22.61 16.26 6.24
C GLU A 81 -21.82 15.02 5.79
N PRO A 82 -20.89 15.17 4.82
CA PRO A 82 -20.18 14.04 4.24
C PRO A 82 -19.41 13.21 5.28
N PHE A 83 -18.94 13.83 6.37
CA PHE A 83 -18.16 13.18 7.44
C PHE A 83 -18.91 12.20 8.30
N CYS A 84 -20.23 12.35 8.40
CA CYS A 84 -21.05 11.42 9.15
C CYS A 84 -21.24 10.10 8.38
N ASN A 85 -20.92 10.07 7.08
CA ASN A 85 -21.05 8.89 6.25
C ASN A 85 -19.87 7.93 6.42
N VAL A 86 -20.16 6.63 6.52
CA VAL A 86 -19.15 5.55 6.63
C VAL A 86 -18.11 5.57 5.51
N SER A 87 -18.47 6.08 4.33
CA SER A 87 -17.63 6.10 3.13
C SER A 87 -16.60 7.24 3.11
N HIS A 88 -16.66 8.18 4.06
CA HIS A 88 -15.71 9.32 4.14
C HIS A 88 -14.26 8.87 4.40
N ALA A 89 -14.10 7.71 5.03
CA ALA A 89 -12.81 7.15 5.34
C ALA A 89 -12.79 5.62 5.19
N THR A 90 -11.64 5.11 4.79
CA THR A 90 -11.36 3.68 4.79
C THR A 90 -10.13 3.34 5.60
N VAL A 91 -10.31 2.41 6.52
CA VAL A 91 -9.27 1.85 7.37
C VAL A 91 -8.85 0.52 6.78
N ILE A 92 -7.55 0.36 6.56
CA ILE A 92 -6.95 -0.90 6.16
C ILE A 92 -6.17 -1.44 7.36
N SER A 93 -6.71 -2.50 7.95
CA SER A 93 -6.15 -3.20 9.10
C SER A 93 -5.58 -4.55 8.67
N GLY A 94 -4.88 -5.23 9.58
CA GLY A 94 -4.29 -6.54 9.35
C GLY A 94 -3.11 -6.79 10.30
N GLN A 95 -2.57 -8.01 10.26
CA GLN A 95 -1.43 -8.39 11.09
C GLN A 95 -0.20 -7.50 10.82
N PRO A 96 0.68 -7.28 11.83
CA PRO A 96 1.96 -6.62 11.62
C PRO A 96 2.76 -7.28 10.49
N GLY A 97 3.53 -6.49 9.73
CA GLY A 97 4.36 -7.00 8.65
C GLY A 97 3.64 -7.38 7.35
N ILE A 98 2.30 -7.32 7.30
CA ILE A 98 1.53 -7.79 6.14
C ILE A 98 1.60 -6.88 4.88
N GLY A 99 2.46 -5.86 4.90
CA GLY A 99 2.66 -4.97 3.75
C GLY A 99 1.62 -3.85 3.61
N LYS A 100 0.88 -3.48 4.66
CA LYS A 100 -0.06 -2.33 4.61
C LYS A 100 0.59 -1.02 4.14
N THR A 101 1.75 -0.67 4.69
CA THR A 101 2.49 0.54 4.29
C THR A 101 2.99 0.47 2.84
N VAL A 102 3.36 -0.73 2.38
CA VAL A 102 3.73 -0.98 0.99
C VAL A 102 2.52 -0.82 0.09
N PHE A 103 1.34 -1.29 0.50
CA PHE A 103 0.08 -1.07 -0.20
C PHE A 103 -0.25 0.42 -0.34
N LEU A 104 -0.12 1.25 0.70
CA LEU A 104 -0.30 2.71 0.56
C LEU A 104 0.68 3.32 -0.45
N SER A 105 1.91 2.83 -0.48
CA SER A 105 2.90 3.29 -1.47
C SER A 105 2.52 2.87 -2.89
N TYR A 106 1.94 1.67 -3.06
CA TYR A 106 1.37 1.22 -4.33
C TYR A 106 0.22 2.14 -4.78
N VAL A 107 -0.74 2.44 -3.89
CA VAL A 107 -1.85 3.36 -4.17
C VAL A 107 -1.32 4.75 -4.55
N LEU A 108 -0.32 5.26 -3.83
CA LEU A 108 0.32 6.54 -4.14
C LEU A 108 0.88 6.53 -5.57
N VAL A 109 1.65 5.51 -5.95
CA VAL A 109 2.23 5.41 -7.30
C VAL A 109 1.14 5.38 -8.38
N CYS A 110 0.10 4.56 -8.20
CA CYS A 110 -1.01 4.49 -9.16
C CYS A 110 -1.71 5.84 -9.34
N ARG A 111 -1.94 6.56 -8.25
CA ARG A 111 -2.57 7.90 -8.31
C ARG A 111 -1.67 8.93 -8.98
N LEU A 112 -0.37 8.94 -8.69
CA LEU A 112 0.60 9.83 -9.34
C LEU A 112 0.72 9.55 -10.85
N GLN A 113 0.66 8.28 -11.25
CA GLN A 113 0.63 7.89 -12.67
C GLN A 113 -0.59 8.45 -13.40
N ARG A 114 -1.73 8.57 -12.70
CA ARG A 114 -2.99 9.14 -13.21
C ARG A 114 -3.11 10.65 -13.00
N GLN A 115 -2.06 11.31 -12.50
CA GLN A 115 -2.05 12.75 -12.19
C GLN A 115 -3.20 13.17 -11.25
N LEU A 116 -3.52 12.33 -10.27
CA LEU A 116 -4.55 12.62 -9.29
C LEU A 116 -3.94 13.25 -8.03
N ASP A 117 -4.54 14.34 -7.58
CA ASP A 117 -4.16 15.02 -6.35
C ASP A 117 -4.20 14.05 -5.17
N THR A 118 -3.09 13.98 -4.45
CA THR A 118 -2.89 12.99 -3.39
C THR A 118 -2.13 13.61 -2.24
N VAL A 119 -2.58 13.36 -1.02
CA VAL A 119 -1.89 13.76 0.21
C VAL A 119 -1.32 12.51 0.83
N TYR A 120 -0.03 12.49 1.17
CA TYR A 120 0.60 11.40 1.90
C TYR A 120 1.05 11.88 3.27
N CYS A 121 0.64 11.17 4.33
CA CYS A 121 0.99 11.49 5.70
C CYS A 121 1.50 10.25 6.42
N GLY A 122 2.76 10.29 6.84
CA GLY A 122 3.39 9.25 7.69
C GLY A 122 4.15 9.84 8.86
N ASP A 123 4.04 11.16 9.08
CA ASP A 123 4.74 11.93 10.09
C ASP A 123 3.71 12.88 10.77
N PRO A 124 3.80 13.11 12.09
CA PRO A 124 2.84 13.94 12.80
C PRO A 124 3.01 15.44 12.53
N GLY A 125 4.19 15.88 12.10
CA GLY A 125 4.52 17.29 11.89
C GLY A 125 4.26 17.78 10.46
N TYR A 126 4.13 16.89 9.47
CA TYR A 126 3.90 17.31 8.08
C TYR A 126 3.27 16.23 7.20
N ALA A 127 2.67 16.68 6.09
CA ALA A 127 2.21 15.85 4.99
C ALA A 127 2.88 16.29 3.67
N HIS A 128 3.00 15.36 2.73
CA HIS A 128 3.35 15.68 1.35
C HIS A 128 2.09 15.78 0.52
N VAL A 129 1.92 16.89 -0.19
CA VAL A 129 0.81 17.11 -1.11
C VAL A 129 1.35 17.06 -2.52
N PHE A 130 0.80 16.13 -3.30
CA PHE A 130 1.12 15.90 -4.70
C PHE A 130 -0.02 16.47 -5.54
N THR A 131 0.29 17.43 -6.40
CA THR A 131 -0.65 18.04 -7.35
C THR A 131 -0.04 18.04 -8.75
N THR A 132 -0.78 18.55 -9.72
CA THR A 132 -0.27 18.82 -11.09
C THR A 132 0.89 19.82 -11.12
N ASP A 133 1.02 20.69 -10.12
CA ASP A 133 2.10 21.68 -10.00
C ASP A 133 3.38 21.09 -9.37
N GLY A 134 3.30 19.88 -8.80
CA GLY A 134 4.44 19.18 -8.22
C GLY A 134 4.15 18.66 -6.81
N VAL A 135 5.19 18.63 -5.97
CA VAL A 135 5.12 18.12 -4.60
C VAL A 135 5.47 19.25 -3.65
N LYS A 136 4.63 19.47 -2.64
CA LYS A 136 4.91 20.40 -1.54
C LYS A 136 4.82 19.70 -0.19
N LYS A 137 5.65 20.16 0.75
CA LYS A 137 5.58 19.76 2.16
C LYS A 137 4.68 20.75 2.89
N VAL A 138 3.62 20.26 3.53
CA VAL A 138 2.69 21.06 4.33
C VAL A 138 2.85 20.67 5.79
N TYR A 139 3.24 21.64 6.63
CA TYR A 139 3.35 21.43 8.07
C TYR A 139 1.97 21.35 8.71
N LEU A 140 1.77 20.37 9.59
CA LEU A 140 0.51 20.10 10.25
C LEU A 140 0.50 20.79 11.61
N THR A 141 -0.11 21.97 11.66
CA THR A 141 -0.36 22.74 12.89
C THR A 141 -1.87 22.86 13.14
N PRO A 142 -2.34 23.13 14.37
CA PRO A 142 -3.78 23.27 14.65
C PRO A 142 -4.52 24.28 13.76
N TYR A 143 -3.80 25.22 13.12
CA TYR A 143 -4.36 26.29 12.29
C TYR A 143 -4.20 26.05 10.78
N THR A 144 -3.52 24.99 10.36
CA THR A 144 -3.32 24.70 8.93
C THR A 144 -4.41 23.77 8.41
N CYS A 145 -4.95 24.08 7.23
CA CYS A 145 -5.79 23.16 6.47
C CYS A 145 -5.01 22.56 5.29
N VAL A 146 -5.42 21.37 4.87
CA VAL A 146 -4.92 20.75 3.65
C VAL A 146 -5.90 21.06 2.53
N ARG A 147 -5.71 22.23 1.90
CA ARG A 147 -6.66 22.84 0.95
C ARG A 147 -7.11 21.88 -0.15
N GLU A 148 -6.23 21.02 -0.64
CA GLU A 148 -6.53 20.05 -1.68
C GLU A 148 -7.59 19.05 -1.25
N LEU A 149 -7.54 18.59 0.00
CA LEU A 149 -8.58 17.72 0.54
C LEU A 149 -9.90 18.48 0.66
N ASP A 150 -9.86 19.74 1.06
CA ASP A 150 -11.07 20.52 1.30
C ASP A 150 -11.76 20.95 -0.02
N ALA A 151 -10.98 21.19 -1.08
CA ALA A 151 -11.50 21.70 -2.34
C ALA A 151 -11.84 20.61 -3.37
N GLU A 152 -11.04 19.54 -3.46
CA GLU A 152 -11.08 18.58 -4.56
C GLU A 152 -11.69 17.25 -4.13
N PRO A 153 -12.90 16.88 -4.61
CA PRO A 153 -13.57 15.63 -4.23
C PRO A 153 -12.79 14.37 -4.65
N LYS A 154 -11.96 14.45 -5.70
CA LYS A 154 -11.10 13.35 -6.14
C LYS A 154 -9.80 13.26 -5.34
N CYS A 155 -9.49 14.24 -4.49
CA CYS A 155 -8.28 14.23 -3.69
C CYS A 155 -8.38 13.12 -2.63
N ARG A 156 -7.27 12.41 -2.43
CA ARG A 156 -7.20 11.32 -1.45
C ARG A 156 -6.04 11.54 -0.49
N ALA A 157 -6.34 11.46 0.81
CA ALA A 157 -5.32 11.36 1.84
C ALA A 157 -4.94 9.89 2.05
N LEU A 158 -3.66 9.58 1.95
CA LEU A 158 -3.05 8.29 2.25
C LEU A 158 -2.29 8.44 3.57
N VAL A 159 -2.84 7.90 4.65
CA VAL A 159 -2.31 8.07 6.00
C VAL A 159 -1.75 6.75 6.53
N ASN A 160 -0.46 6.71 6.82
CA ASN A 160 0.19 5.55 7.41
C ASN A 160 0.23 5.71 8.94
N LEU A 161 -0.76 5.17 9.65
CA LEU A 161 -0.72 5.12 11.12
C LEU A 161 0.20 3.98 11.55
N GLY A 162 1.27 4.34 12.27
CA GLY A 162 2.36 3.44 12.63
C GLY A 162 3.16 4.00 13.80
N VAL A 163 4.43 3.58 13.92
CA VAL A 163 5.30 3.96 15.05
C VAL A 163 5.45 5.48 15.18
N HIS A 164 5.59 6.19 14.06
CA HIS A 164 5.81 7.64 14.05
C HIS A 164 4.52 8.45 14.09
N LEU A 165 3.39 7.87 13.67
CA LEU A 165 2.10 8.53 13.59
C LEU A 165 1.03 7.68 14.27
N GLN A 166 0.89 7.86 15.58
CA GLN A 166 -0.01 7.03 16.39
C GLN A 166 -1.47 7.47 16.28
N GLN A 167 -1.72 8.73 15.97
CA GLN A 167 -3.06 9.32 15.85
C GLN A 167 -3.19 10.09 14.55
N LEU A 168 -4.41 10.13 14.02
CA LEU A 168 -4.72 10.93 12.86
C LEU A 168 -4.62 12.43 13.23
N PRO A 169 -3.80 13.24 12.54
CA PRO A 169 -3.75 14.67 12.77
C PRO A 169 -5.12 15.33 12.55
N CYS A 170 -5.48 16.34 13.35
CA CYS A 170 -6.81 16.96 13.32
C CYS A 170 -7.14 17.61 11.97
N GLN A 171 -6.12 17.97 11.19
CA GLN A 171 -6.24 18.48 9.82
C GLN A 171 -6.83 17.45 8.89
N PHE A 172 -6.89 16.17 9.27
CA PHE A 172 -7.57 15.09 8.55
C PHE A 172 -9.01 14.83 9.04
N LYS A 173 -9.55 15.64 9.97
CA LYS A 173 -10.94 15.57 10.48
C LYS A 173 -11.84 16.82 10.24
N PRO A 174 -11.62 17.70 9.25
CA PRO A 174 -12.39 18.95 9.14
C PRO A 174 -13.81 18.69 8.63
N LEU A 175 -14.83 19.32 9.21
CA LEU A 175 -16.25 19.14 8.87
C LEU A 175 -16.62 19.39 7.38
N ILE A 176 -15.79 20.14 6.63
CA ILE A 176 -16.10 20.66 5.29
C ILE A 176 -15.31 20.00 4.15
N ARG A 177 -14.58 18.92 4.39
CA ARG A 177 -13.81 18.24 3.35
C ARG A 177 -14.66 17.64 2.24
N ARG A 178 -14.06 17.66 1.04
CA ARG A 178 -14.59 16.98 -0.14
C ARG A 178 -13.80 15.72 -0.53
N GLY A 179 -12.49 15.69 -0.29
CA GLY A 179 -11.64 14.51 -0.51
C GLY A 179 -11.82 13.40 0.54
N ARG A 180 -11.33 12.20 0.22
CA ARG A 180 -11.48 10.99 1.05
C ARG A 180 -10.20 10.61 1.78
N VAL A 181 -10.32 9.97 2.95
CA VAL A 181 -9.18 9.46 3.72
C VAL A 181 -9.06 7.94 3.57
N VAL A 182 -7.88 7.47 3.17
CA VAL A 182 -7.50 6.05 3.22
C VAL A 182 -6.33 5.95 4.17
N MET A 183 -6.47 5.12 5.20
CA MET A 183 -5.42 4.95 6.20
C MET A 183 -5.12 3.49 6.44
N THR A 184 -3.88 3.21 6.79
CA THR A 184 -3.50 1.90 7.33
C THR A 184 -3.25 2.01 8.81
N THR A 185 -3.69 1.01 9.56
CA THR A 185 -3.46 0.92 11.01
C THR A 185 -2.80 -0.41 11.36
N SER A 186 -2.01 -0.43 12.42
CA SER A 186 -1.66 -1.70 13.06
C SER A 186 -2.88 -2.24 13.81
N SER A 187 -2.88 -3.53 14.16
CA SER A 187 -3.95 -4.16 14.94
C SER A 187 -4.08 -3.64 16.39
N ASN A 188 -3.30 -2.63 16.78
CA ASN A 188 -3.43 -2.01 18.10
C ASN A 188 -4.74 -1.22 18.20
N SER A 189 -5.57 -1.64 19.16
CA SER A 189 -6.90 -1.07 19.44
C SER A 189 -6.85 0.41 19.87
N GLU A 190 -5.71 0.90 20.33
CA GLU A 190 -5.53 2.33 20.63
C GLU A 190 -5.58 3.19 19.38
N HIS A 191 -5.04 2.72 18.25
CA HIS A 191 -5.09 3.47 16.98
C HIS A 191 -6.51 3.55 16.40
N THR A 192 -7.38 2.58 16.72
CA THR A 192 -8.77 2.58 16.25
C THR A 192 -9.71 3.30 17.22
N ARG A 193 -9.28 3.57 18.46
CA ARG A 193 -10.11 4.24 19.47
C ARG A 193 -10.53 5.64 19.05
N SER A 194 -9.64 6.42 18.45
CA SER A 194 -9.92 7.79 17.98
C SER A 194 -10.90 7.86 16.80
N TRP A 195 -11.25 6.69 16.24
CA TRP A 195 -12.19 6.54 15.12
C TRP A 195 -13.53 5.95 15.53
N LYS A 196 -13.71 5.55 16.80
CA LYS A 196 -15.04 5.18 17.28
C LYS A 196 -16.03 6.34 17.20
N GLU A 197 -15.53 7.57 17.16
CA GLU A 197 -16.31 8.80 17.02
C GLU A 197 -16.82 9.03 15.59
N HIS A 198 -16.17 8.47 14.57
CA HIS A 198 -16.52 8.70 13.17
C HIS A 198 -16.55 7.36 12.42
N SER A 199 -17.74 6.98 11.96
CA SER A 199 -17.92 5.71 11.26
C SER A 199 -17.03 5.65 10.01
N ALA A 200 -16.15 4.65 9.93
CA ALA A 200 -15.25 4.44 8.81
C ALA A 200 -15.29 2.98 8.40
N GLN A 201 -15.31 2.72 7.08
CA GLN A 201 -15.27 1.34 6.61
C GLN A 201 -13.91 0.72 6.89
N THR A 202 -13.90 -0.43 7.56
CA THR A 202 -12.66 -1.14 7.92
C THR A 202 -12.52 -2.40 7.09
N TYR A 203 -11.38 -2.54 6.41
CA TYR A 203 -11.01 -3.71 5.64
C TYR A 203 -9.82 -4.40 6.25
N TRP A 204 -9.93 -5.72 6.37
CA TRP A 204 -8.86 -6.57 6.88
C TRP A 204 -8.06 -7.13 5.70
N MET A 205 -6.82 -6.67 5.57
CA MET A 205 -5.87 -7.19 4.59
C MET A 205 -5.49 -8.62 4.98
N PRO A 206 -5.71 -9.61 4.08
CA PRO A 206 -5.37 -11.00 4.38
C PRO A 206 -3.86 -11.19 4.52
N ALA A 207 -3.48 -12.28 5.19
CA ALA A 207 -2.10 -12.75 5.21
C ALA A 207 -1.57 -12.99 3.79
N TRP A 208 -0.25 -12.87 3.58
CA TRP A 208 0.34 -13.09 2.28
C TRP A 208 0.29 -14.57 1.99
N GLU A 209 -0.06 -14.92 0.77
CA GLU A 209 0.10 -16.30 0.33
C GLU A 209 1.58 -16.66 0.33
N TRP A 210 1.86 -17.95 0.49
CA TRP A 210 3.22 -18.49 0.53
C TRP A 210 4.09 -17.99 -0.64
N ARG A 211 3.50 -17.92 -1.83
CA ARG A 211 4.14 -17.42 -3.04
C ARG A 211 4.59 -15.96 -2.90
N ASP A 212 3.72 -15.11 -2.36
CA ASP A 212 4.00 -13.68 -2.19
C ASP A 212 5.04 -13.45 -1.08
N LEU A 213 4.99 -14.24 0.01
CA LEU A 213 6.03 -14.27 1.05
C LEU A 213 7.40 -14.62 0.47
N TYR A 214 7.47 -15.68 -0.33
CA TYR A 214 8.71 -16.07 -0.99
C TYR A 214 9.21 -14.96 -1.92
N CYS A 215 8.38 -14.42 -2.80
CA CYS A 215 8.78 -13.34 -3.70
C CYS A 215 9.21 -12.07 -2.94
N GLY A 216 8.52 -11.71 -1.86
CA GLY A 216 8.89 -10.57 -1.02
C GLY A 216 10.23 -10.77 -0.32
N SER A 217 10.51 -11.99 0.14
CA SER A 217 11.80 -12.32 0.75
C SER A 217 12.96 -12.23 -0.24
N LEU A 218 12.76 -12.61 -1.51
CA LEU A 218 13.76 -12.44 -2.57
C LEU A 218 14.06 -10.96 -2.84
N LEU A 219 13.02 -10.12 -2.87
CA LEU A 219 13.19 -8.66 -3.03
C LEU A 219 13.98 -8.06 -1.86
N TYR A 220 13.71 -8.50 -0.63
CA TYR A 220 14.45 -8.06 0.55
C TYR A 220 15.92 -8.49 0.51
N ALA A 221 16.17 -9.73 0.11
CA ALA A 221 17.51 -10.28 -0.06
C ALA A 221 18.26 -9.76 -1.30
N ARG A 222 17.63 -8.88 -2.11
CA ARG A 222 18.16 -8.40 -3.40
C ARG A 222 18.49 -9.55 -4.39
N LYS A 223 17.72 -10.63 -4.30
CA LYS A 223 17.82 -11.86 -5.10
C LYS A 223 16.72 -11.96 -6.17
N GLU A 224 16.04 -10.86 -6.50
CA GLU A 224 14.92 -10.87 -7.44
C GLU A 224 15.30 -11.19 -8.89
N GLN A 225 16.58 -11.17 -9.23
CA GLN A 225 17.08 -11.48 -10.57
C GLN A 225 17.26 -12.98 -10.82
N LEU A 226 17.02 -13.82 -9.81
CA LEU A 226 17.12 -15.27 -9.96
C LEU A 226 16.09 -15.78 -10.97
N LYS A 227 16.58 -16.52 -11.98
CA LYS A 227 15.75 -17.13 -13.03
C LYS A 227 15.07 -18.42 -12.56
N THR A 228 15.61 -19.03 -11.51
CA THR A 228 15.15 -20.29 -10.93
C THR A 228 14.80 -20.07 -9.46
N VAL A 229 14.01 -20.98 -8.90
CA VAL A 229 13.73 -21.00 -7.46
C VAL A 229 15.04 -21.27 -6.71
N ASP A 230 15.36 -20.42 -5.74
CA ASP A 230 16.42 -20.64 -4.77
C ASP A 230 15.89 -21.65 -3.74
N MET A 231 16.12 -22.94 -4.00
CA MET A 231 15.57 -24.03 -3.19
C MET A 231 16.04 -23.97 -1.73
N GLU A 232 17.27 -23.54 -1.50
CA GLU A 232 17.82 -23.38 -0.15
C GLU A 232 17.07 -22.27 0.59
N HIS A 233 16.93 -21.10 -0.03
CA HIS A 233 16.17 -19.98 0.54
C HIS A 233 14.69 -20.32 0.73
N TYR A 234 14.10 -21.06 -0.21
CA TYR A 234 12.71 -21.50 -0.15
C TYR A 234 12.46 -22.43 1.04
N GLU A 235 13.27 -23.48 1.22
CA GLU A 235 13.12 -24.42 2.33
C GLU A 235 13.44 -23.76 3.68
N LEU A 236 14.44 -22.86 3.72
CA LEU A 236 14.74 -22.06 4.91
C LEU A 236 13.55 -21.20 5.33
N LEU A 237 12.96 -20.46 4.38
CA LEU A 237 11.80 -19.61 4.64
C LEU A 237 10.60 -20.46 5.09
N LYS A 238 10.45 -21.65 4.51
CA LYS A 238 9.32 -22.54 4.78
C LYS A 238 9.42 -23.11 6.18
N ASP A 239 10.60 -23.57 6.57
CA ASP A 239 10.89 -24.04 7.93
C ASP A 239 10.71 -22.91 8.96
N ALA A 240 11.15 -21.68 8.66
CA ALA A 240 10.88 -20.53 9.51
C ALA A 240 9.36 -20.29 9.63
N TYR A 241 8.64 -20.26 8.51
CA TYR A 241 7.21 -19.99 8.50
C TYR A 241 6.40 -21.05 9.24
N THR A 242 6.69 -22.35 9.06
CA THR A 242 5.98 -23.42 9.78
C THR A 242 6.22 -23.37 11.29
N LYS A 243 7.41 -22.93 11.73
CA LYS A 243 7.71 -22.71 13.15
C LYS A 243 6.91 -21.54 13.74
N PHE A 244 6.64 -20.50 12.96
CA PHE A 244 5.92 -19.31 13.44
C PHE A 244 4.42 -19.32 13.15
N SER A 245 3.93 -20.13 12.19
CA SER A 245 2.52 -20.17 11.78
C SER A 245 1.57 -20.80 12.81
N GLY A 246 2.10 -21.29 13.93
CA GLY A 246 1.32 -21.84 15.05
C GLY A 246 1.24 -20.93 16.28
N ILE A 247 1.78 -19.71 16.23
CA ILE A 247 1.70 -18.74 17.34
C ILE A 247 0.53 -17.78 17.04
N PRO A 248 -0.60 -17.88 17.78
CA PRO A 248 -1.75 -17.00 17.59
C PRO A 248 -1.46 -15.54 17.93
#